data_AF-A0A820HZ82-F1
#
_entry.id   AF-A0A820HZ82-F1
#
_cell.length_a   1.000
_cell.length_b   1.000
_cell.length_c   1.000
_cell.angle_alpha   90.00
_cell.angle_beta   90.00
_cell.angle_gamma   90.00
#
_symmetry.space_group_name_H-M   'P 1'
#
loop_
_entity.id
_entity.type
_entity.pdbx_description
1 polymer ?
#
loop_
_entity_poly.entity_id
_entity_poly.type
_entity_poly.pdbx_seq_one_letter_code
_entity_poly.pdbx_strand_id
1 'polypeptide(L)'
;DTILHHYLGQTKGGSRPLKTDFYTVPIYWTTQNNKTTIRYAGYTRDPENVVIHGDLDGEFKFVAYYIVDGYVRAVAQSKYDPLSSEVAEVFHHRRNIRKEDIENDMYGYRKYLDFKTKKPE
;
A
#
# COMPACT_ATOMS: atom_id res chain seq x y z
N ASP A 1 19.63 -7.96 -1.22
CA ASP A 1 20.44 -9.01 -0.56
C ASP A 1 20.57 -8.93 0.96
N THR A 2 20.35 -7.78 1.61
CA THR A 2 20.52 -7.69 3.08
C THR A 2 19.30 -8.10 3.91
N ILE A 3 18.08 -8.13 3.35
CA ILE A 3 16.85 -8.44 4.11
C ILE A 3 16.58 -9.96 4.22
N LEU A 4 17.18 -10.78 3.34
CA LEU A 4 16.92 -12.23 3.28
C LEU A 4 17.66 -13.04 4.35
N HIS A 5 18.79 -12.55 4.89
CA HIS A 5 19.62 -13.31 5.82
C HIS A 5 19.16 -13.26 7.29
N HIS A 6 18.26 -12.35 7.67
CA HIS A 6 17.88 -12.21 9.09
C HIS A 6 16.79 -13.19 9.55
N TYR A 7 16.03 -13.81 8.63
CA TYR A 7 14.87 -14.65 8.98
C TYR A 7 15.12 -16.17 8.97
N LEU A 8 16.30 -16.61 8.54
CA LEU A 8 16.65 -18.04 8.44
C LEU A 8 17.70 -18.40 9.49
N GLY A 9 17.27 -18.56 10.74
CA GLY A 9 18.20 -18.88 11.80
C GLY A 9 17.53 -19.37 13.07
N GLN A 10 16.72 -20.44 12.99
CA GLN A 10 16.50 -21.35 14.12
C GLN A 10 15.78 -22.64 13.68
N THR A 11 16.55 -23.68 13.32
CA THR A 11 16.12 -25.07 13.54
C THR A 11 17.34 -25.91 13.91
N LYS A 12 17.52 -26.13 15.22
CA LYS A 12 18.31 -27.27 15.71
C LYS A 12 17.57 -28.54 15.28
N GLY A 13 18.29 -29.47 14.67
CA GLY A 13 17.89 -30.87 14.54
C GLY A 13 16.75 -31.15 13.56
N GLY A 14 17.12 -31.59 12.35
CA GLY A 14 16.33 -32.38 11.40
C GLY A 14 14.82 -32.12 11.35
N SER A 15 14.36 -31.32 10.39
CA SER A 15 12.98 -31.31 9.91
C SER A 15 12.90 -30.50 8.61
N ARG A 16 12.02 -30.92 7.70
CA ARG A 16 11.75 -30.30 6.39
C ARG A 16 11.70 -28.76 6.46
N PRO A 17 12.13 -28.02 5.42
CA PRO A 17 11.99 -26.57 5.41
C PRO A 17 10.52 -26.22 5.67
N LEU A 18 10.27 -25.40 6.69
CA LEU A 18 8.95 -24.84 6.95
C LEU A 18 8.56 -24.04 5.71
N LYS A 19 7.62 -24.57 4.94
CA LYS A 19 7.03 -23.88 3.79
C LYS A 19 6.13 -22.78 4.35
N THR A 20 6.72 -21.64 4.67
CA THR A 20 5.97 -20.43 5.05
C THR A 20 5.54 -19.72 3.77
N ASP A 21 4.24 -19.46 3.64
CA ASP A 21 3.73 -18.61 2.57
C ASP A 21 4.23 -17.17 2.79
N PHE A 22 4.99 -16.65 1.82
CA PHE A 22 5.49 -15.28 1.85
C PHE A 22 4.45 -14.35 1.23
N TYR A 23 3.95 -13.40 2.02
CA TYR A 23 3.05 -12.35 1.57
C TYR A 23 3.66 -10.99 1.89
N THR A 24 3.78 -10.15 0.88
CA THR A 24 4.25 -8.76 1.04
C THR A 24 3.49 -7.83 0.11
N VAL A 25 3.41 -6.56 0.50
CA VAL A 25 2.83 -5.51 -0.32
C VAL A 25 3.96 -4.83 -1.09
N PRO A 26 3.88 -4.73 -2.43
CA PRO A 26 4.88 -4.00 -3.19
C PRO A 26 4.89 -2.52 -2.77
N ILE A 27 6.06 -2.00 -2.45
CA ILE A 27 6.29 -0.58 -2.15
C ILE A 27 7.43 -0.09 -3.04
N TYR A 28 7.24 1.08 -3.64
CA TYR A 28 8.24 1.73 -4.48
C TYR A 28 8.27 3.23 -4.20
N TRP A 29 9.39 3.88 -4.50
CA TRP A 29 9.47 5.32 -4.52
C TRP A 29 10.45 5.77 -5.61
N THR A 30 10.22 6.97 -6.12
CA THR A 30 11.11 7.62 -7.08
C THR A 30 11.12 9.11 -6.85
N THR A 31 12.25 9.77 -7.12
CA THR A 31 12.35 11.23 -7.11
C THR A 31 12.56 11.71 -8.53
N GLN A 32 11.62 12.50 -9.04
CA GLN A 32 11.73 13.12 -10.35
C GLN A 32 12.29 14.54 -10.21
N ASN A 33 13.21 14.90 -11.11
CA ASN A 33 13.83 16.22 -11.20
C ASN A 33 14.43 16.74 -9.87
N ASN A 34 14.87 15.83 -8.99
CA ASN A 34 15.38 16.12 -7.64
C ASN A 34 14.45 16.97 -6.76
N LYS A 35 13.15 17.02 -7.07
CA LYS A 35 12.18 17.91 -6.40
C LYS A 35 10.95 17.16 -5.91
N THR A 36 10.44 16.22 -6.71
CA THR A 36 9.16 15.56 -6.42
C THR A 36 9.41 14.09 -6.16
N THR A 37 9.26 13.68 -4.90
CA THR A 37 9.26 12.28 -4.51
C THR A 37 7.84 11.74 -4.60
N ILE A 38 7.68 10.66 -5.38
CA ILE A 38 6.45 9.89 -5.48
C ILE A 38 6.68 8.57 -4.75
N ARG A 39 5.78 8.21 -3.83
CA ARG A 39 5.74 6.90 -3.20
C ARG A 39 4.53 6.12 -3.70
N TYR A 40 4.72 4.83 -3.92
CA TYR A 40 3.72 3.93 -4.46
C TYR A 40 3.59 2.70 -3.56
N ALA A 41 2.37 2.25 -3.32
CA ALA A 41 2.07 1.02 -2.59
C ALA A 41 0.97 0.21 -3.28
N GLY A 42 1.10 -1.11 -3.28
CA GLY A 42 0.20 -2.04 -3.97
C GLY A 42 0.61 -2.32 -5.41
N TYR A 43 -0.31 -2.86 -6.20
CA TYR A 43 -0.07 -3.19 -7.60
C TYR A 43 -1.38 -3.26 -8.40
N THR A 44 -1.39 -2.62 -9.55
CA THR A 44 -2.39 -2.85 -10.61
C THR A 44 -1.77 -2.50 -11.95
N ARG A 45 -2.21 -3.19 -13.02
CA ARG A 45 -1.74 -2.96 -14.39
C ARG A 45 -2.68 -2.03 -15.15
N ASP A 46 -3.98 -2.34 -15.10
CA ASP A 46 -5.02 -1.69 -15.89
C ASP A 46 -6.16 -1.25 -14.94
N PRO A 47 -6.00 -0.10 -14.26
CA PRO A 47 -7.04 0.40 -13.36
C PRO A 47 -8.27 0.87 -14.14
N GLU A 48 -9.46 0.53 -13.63
CA GLU A 48 -10.74 0.96 -14.21
C GLU A 48 -11.05 2.42 -13.89
N ASN A 49 -10.57 2.89 -12.74
CA ASN A 49 -10.78 4.25 -12.27
C ASN A 49 -9.58 4.72 -11.45
N VAL A 50 -9.35 6.02 -11.44
CA VAL A 50 -8.35 6.67 -10.58
C VAL A 50 -9.02 7.81 -9.83
N VAL A 51 -8.98 7.76 -8.50
CA VAL A 51 -9.44 8.86 -7.64
C VAL A 51 -8.22 9.70 -7.27
N ILE A 52 -8.26 11.00 -7.60
CA ILE A 52 -7.15 11.92 -7.37
C ILE A 52 -7.58 12.98 -6.34
N HIS A 53 -6.73 13.18 -5.34
CA HIS A 53 -6.82 14.25 -4.36
C HIS A 53 -5.62 15.17 -4.47
N GLY A 54 -5.81 16.47 -4.22
CA GLY A 54 -4.75 17.47 -4.25
C GLY A 54 -4.57 18.10 -5.63
N ASP A 55 -3.35 18.54 -5.91
CA ASP A 55 -2.99 19.34 -7.09
C ASP A 55 -1.92 18.63 -7.92
N LEU A 56 -2.22 18.44 -9.22
CA LEU A 56 -1.32 17.82 -10.20
C LEU A 56 -0.52 18.85 -11.00
N ASP A 57 -1.01 20.09 -11.13
CA ASP A 57 -0.44 21.06 -12.07
C ASP A 57 0.57 22.00 -11.40
N GLY A 58 0.33 22.35 -10.13
CA GLY A 58 1.22 23.24 -9.39
C GLY A 58 2.36 22.49 -8.71
N GLU A 59 2.19 22.21 -7.43
CA GLU A 59 3.27 21.68 -6.59
C GLU A 59 3.49 20.16 -6.71
N PHE A 60 2.72 19.49 -7.58
CA PHE A 60 2.63 18.03 -7.66
C PHE A 60 2.39 17.41 -6.27
N LYS A 61 1.51 18.02 -5.48
CA LYS A 61 1.10 17.53 -4.17
C LYS A 61 -0.22 16.81 -4.32
N PHE A 62 -0.16 15.50 -4.52
CA PHE A 62 -1.33 14.71 -4.82
C PHE A 62 -1.32 13.32 -4.18
N VAL A 63 -2.49 12.70 -4.16
CA VAL A 63 -2.69 11.27 -3.92
C VAL A 63 -3.55 10.73 -5.05
N ALA A 64 -3.13 9.62 -5.65
CA ALA A 64 -3.87 8.91 -6.69
C ALA A 64 -4.15 7.48 -6.23
N TYR A 65 -5.42 7.15 -6.02
CA TYR A 65 -5.89 5.81 -5.72
C TYR A 65 -6.32 5.10 -7.00
N TYR A 66 -5.73 3.95 -7.27
CA TYR A 66 -6.04 3.14 -8.45
C TYR A 66 -7.06 2.06 -8.08
N ILE A 67 -8.17 2.04 -8.81
CA ILE A 67 -9.35 1.23 -8.51
C ILE A 67 -9.52 0.12 -9.52
N VAL A 68 -9.81 -1.09 -9.03
CA VAL A 68 -10.22 -2.26 -9.82
C VAL A 68 -11.32 -2.97 -9.04
N ASP A 69 -12.43 -3.31 -9.70
CA ASP A 69 -13.61 -3.95 -9.11
C ASP A 69 -14.20 -3.13 -7.94
N GLY A 70 -14.11 -1.80 -8.00
CA GLY A 70 -14.59 -0.90 -6.94
C GLY A 70 -13.70 -0.83 -5.68
N TYR A 71 -12.54 -1.49 -5.68
CA TYR A 71 -11.59 -1.47 -4.57
C TYR A 71 -10.25 -0.84 -4.96
N VAL A 72 -9.60 -0.21 -3.99
CA VAL A 72 -8.24 0.29 -4.16
C VAL A 72 -7.26 -0.88 -4.27
N ARG A 73 -6.51 -0.95 -5.36
CA ARG A 73 -5.45 -1.95 -5.59
C ARG A 73 -4.05 -1.38 -5.49
N ALA A 74 -3.93 -0.08 -5.69
CA ALA A 74 -2.68 0.63 -5.46
C ALA A 74 -2.92 2.10 -5.13
N VAL A 75 -1.90 2.74 -4.59
CA VAL A 75 -1.87 4.18 -4.34
C VAL A 75 -0.53 4.77 -4.75
N ALA A 76 -0.56 5.96 -5.35
CA ALA A 76 0.60 6.83 -5.50
C ALA A 76 0.37 8.11 -4.68
N GLN A 77 1.40 8.63 -4.04
CA GLN A 77 1.33 9.92 -3.35
C GLN A 77 2.61 10.72 -3.49
N SER A 78 2.46 12.04 -3.40
CA SER A 78 3.57 12.96 -3.20
C SER A 78 3.21 13.99 -2.14
N LYS A 79 4.14 14.22 -1.20
CA LYS A 79 4.01 15.19 -0.09
C LYS A 79 2.81 14.94 0.84
N TYR A 80 2.31 13.70 0.89
CA TYR A 80 1.27 13.24 1.81
C TYR A 80 1.76 12.08 2.68
N ASP A 81 3.05 12.05 3.02
CA ASP A 81 3.58 11.08 3.98
C ASP A 81 2.82 11.17 5.32
N PRO A 82 2.46 10.03 5.97
CA PRO A 82 2.85 8.65 5.66
C PRO A 82 1.80 7.84 4.87
N LEU A 83 0.92 8.47 4.07
CA LEU A 83 -0.28 7.85 3.49
C LEU A 83 -0.02 6.54 2.73
N SER A 84 1.00 6.48 1.87
CA SER A 84 1.32 5.25 1.14
C SER A 84 1.70 4.10 2.06
N SER A 85 2.38 4.39 3.17
CA SER A 85 2.77 3.38 4.17
C SER A 85 1.57 2.89 4.96
N GLU A 86 0.64 3.80 5.31
CA GLU A 86 -0.61 3.42 5.98
C GLU A 86 -1.48 2.53 5.07
N VAL A 87 -1.62 2.88 3.79
CA VAL A 87 -2.36 2.04 2.83
C VAL A 87 -1.68 0.68 2.64
N ALA A 88 -0.35 0.64 2.60
CA ALA A 88 0.39 -0.62 2.55
C ALA A 88 0.10 -1.51 3.77
N GLU A 89 -0.06 -0.92 4.96
CA GLU A 89 -0.42 -1.66 6.17
C GLU A 89 -1.83 -2.26 6.09
N VAL A 90 -2.79 -1.52 5.53
CA VAL A 90 -4.15 -2.03 5.25
C VAL A 90 -4.09 -3.22 4.30
N PHE A 91 -3.29 -3.12 3.23
CA PHE A 91 -3.08 -4.22 2.28
C PHE A 91 -2.37 -5.40 2.93
N HIS A 92 -1.38 -5.17 3.80
CA HIS A 92 -0.67 -6.23 4.51
C HIS A 92 -1.63 -7.09 5.35
N HIS A 93 -2.64 -6.44 5.93
CA HIS A 93 -3.73 -7.10 6.66
C HIS A 93 -4.86 -7.66 5.78
N ARG A 94 -4.68 -7.68 4.45
CA ARG A 94 -5.64 -8.19 3.46
C ARG A 94 -7.02 -7.52 3.52
N ARG A 95 -7.06 -6.27 3.97
CA ARG A 95 -8.29 -5.47 4.01
C ARG A 95 -8.48 -4.75 2.67
N ASN A 96 -9.72 -4.68 2.21
CA ASN A 96 -10.07 -4.02 0.95
C ASN A 96 -10.66 -2.63 1.22
N ILE A 97 -10.00 -1.59 0.72
CA ILE A 97 -10.48 -0.21 0.77
C ILE A 97 -11.47 0.00 -0.37
N ARG A 98 -12.69 0.44 -0.09
CA ARG A 98 -13.71 0.72 -1.11
C ARG A 98 -13.47 2.09 -1.74
N LYS A 99 -13.80 2.23 -3.03
CA LYS A 99 -13.75 3.52 -3.74
C LYS A 99 -14.58 4.59 -3.02
N GLU A 100 -15.80 4.26 -2.62
CA GLU A 100 -16.75 5.15 -1.95
C GLU A 100 -16.15 5.83 -0.71
N ASP A 101 -15.28 5.11 0.01
CA ASP A 101 -14.68 5.61 1.24
C ASP A 101 -13.57 6.61 1.00
N ILE A 102 -12.95 6.58 -0.17
CA ILE A 102 -11.86 7.50 -0.53
C ILE A 102 -12.26 8.55 -1.56
N GLU A 103 -13.46 8.47 -2.13
CA GLU A 103 -13.88 9.35 -3.23
C GLU A 103 -14.01 10.81 -2.77
N ASN A 104 -14.61 11.02 -1.59
CA ASN A 104 -14.80 12.36 -1.01
C ASN A 104 -13.96 12.61 0.26
N ASP A 105 -13.23 11.60 0.74
CA ASP A 105 -12.33 11.70 1.89
C ASP A 105 -11.01 11.00 1.59
N MET A 106 -9.96 11.78 1.30
CA MET A 106 -8.62 11.27 1.04
C MET A 106 -8.11 10.32 2.15
N TYR A 107 -8.54 10.47 3.40
CA TYR A 107 -8.10 9.64 4.53
C TYR A 107 -9.13 8.59 4.96
N GLY A 108 -10.22 8.39 4.21
CA GLY A 108 -11.29 7.48 4.61
C GLY A 108 -10.83 6.02 4.76
N TYR A 109 -9.68 5.66 4.16
CA TYR A 109 -9.05 4.35 4.38
C TYR A 109 -8.59 4.10 5.82
N ARG A 110 -8.42 5.14 6.65
CA ARG A 110 -7.88 4.97 8.02
C ARG A 110 -8.79 4.17 8.93
N LYS A 111 -10.10 4.09 8.62
CA LYS A 111 -11.02 3.19 9.33
C LYS A 111 -10.61 1.71 9.21
N TYR A 112 -9.84 1.36 8.17
CA TYR A 112 -9.29 0.02 8.00
C TYR A 112 -7.97 -0.22 8.73
N LEU A 113 -7.40 0.79 9.41
CA LEU A 113 -6.24 0.64 10.29
C LEU A 113 -6.64 0.28 11.73
N ASP A 114 -7.91 0.39 12.10
CA ASP A 114 -8.34 -0.07 13.42
C ASP A 114 -8.38 -1.60 13.45
N PHE A 115 -7.31 -2.21 13.98
CA PHE A 115 -7.15 -3.65 14.04
C PHE A 115 -7.98 -4.31 15.15
N LYS A 116 -8.56 -3.53 16.07
CA LYS A 116 -9.25 -4.07 17.25
C LYS A 116 -10.67 -4.57 16.96
N THR A 117 -11.26 -4.27 15.80
CA THR A 117 -12.72 -4.37 15.64
C THR A 117 -13.26 -5.36 14.62
N LYS A 118 -12.49 -5.93 13.69
CA LYS A 118 -13.01 -6.97 12.77
C LYS A 118 -11.97 -8.02 12.38
N LYS A 119 -12.31 -9.30 12.64
CA LYS A 119 -11.69 -10.45 11.94
C LYS A 119 -11.96 -10.31 10.44
N PRO A 120 -10.99 -10.62 9.57
CA PRO A 120 -11.27 -10.74 8.14
C PRO A 120 -12.28 -11.88 7.91
N GLU A 121 -13.25 -11.64 7.02
CA GLU A 121 -14.18 -12.65 6.49
C GLU A 121 -13.46 -13.57 5.50
#